data_AF-A0A534IM77-F1
#
_entry.id   AF-A0A534IM77-F1
#
_cell.length_a   1.000
_cell.length_b   1.000
_cell.length_c   1.000
_cell.angle_alpha   90.00
_cell.angle_beta   90.00
_cell.angle_gamma   90.00
#
_symmetry.space_group_name_H-M   'P 1'
#
loop_
_entity.id
_entity.type
_entity.pdbx_description
1 polymer ?
#
loop_
_entity_poly.entity_id
_entity_poly.type
_entity_poly.pdbx_seq_one_letter_code
_entity_poly.pdbx_strand_id
1 'polypeptide(L)'
;MEYLKQRNIHPLFLTDTEVSVLLFDLLKRVYGYPLEYVIEAMAPTTERDFTMLPPERQRIYRMIQAVHIHGSPDGPWFFIIGRNDREAGAYQLIGITDTSMLRPQVFALQEGEVSIGLIASEKQAIDATLASLAAEDPRFLPVADRYWNARGGSHTDGGAFVFSVHEYGDGIFLRCTNKFGEPVTAGVAQNGGGPHVTGTVDLDSLTEHLSERIRAGDTIRGFEAIAESIPAMGFDDLRELLDDLRTRALATGPKGVRAWIEITTLLLDRNYPLGGKRRAQLRAILQEELFEFLRSLRGFGAGLTFIGWEDRARLHPPKSSEEALIVDARGFPPEGDEGLHQIVVDAYHKGWRRVIAFDLTGQRFLGCGLGADSQGFRLDLYGSPGDYLASGLGGAEVHVHANGQDQMAQIMKAGKLVVHGDLGQTFMYAAKGGEVYVKGNVAGRPLINAVGKPRVVINGTALDYLAESFMAGDPHKGGGFVVLNGIRVRDDGTLEDLETSYPGGNLFSLASGGAIFMRDPRRLVGADQLNGGQFDSLSEEDWELIRPYLEENERLFGIKVKDLLTVDGARRPPHTVYRKVKAVAL
;
A
#
# COMPACT_ATOMS: atom_id res chain seq x y z
N MET A 1 -31.24 -12.29 11.06
CA MET A 1 -32.63 -12.67 10.71
C MET A 1 -33.59 -12.64 11.90
N GLU A 2 -33.34 -13.40 12.98
CA GLU A 2 -34.24 -13.42 14.16
C GLU A 2 -34.49 -12.04 14.78
N TYR A 3 -33.45 -11.21 14.85
CA TYR A 3 -33.56 -9.82 15.28
C TYR A 3 -34.60 -8.99 14.49
N LEU A 4 -34.71 -9.20 13.17
CA LEU A 4 -35.70 -8.55 12.31
C LEU A 4 -37.10 -9.15 12.51
N LYS A 5 -37.20 -10.48 12.68
CA LYS A 5 -38.49 -11.17 12.94
C LYS A 5 -39.14 -10.68 14.24
N GLN A 6 -38.36 -10.42 15.28
CA GLN A 6 -38.86 -9.82 16.53
C GLN A 6 -39.52 -8.45 16.33
N ARG A 7 -39.26 -7.80 15.19
CA ARG A 7 -39.80 -6.51 14.78
C ARG A 7 -40.79 -6.64 13.61
N ASN A 8 -41.31 -7.85 13.39
CA ASN A 8 -42.26 -8.18 12.34
C ASN A 8 -41.74 -7.88 10.92
N ILE A 9 -40.41 -7.98 10.71
CA ILE A 9 -39.76 -7.87 9.42
C ILE A 9 -39.22 -9.25 9.05
N HIS A 10 -39.70 -9.80 7.93
CA HIS A 10 -39.39 -11.15 7.48
C HIS A 10 -38.64 -11.09 6.14
N PRO A 11 -37.31 -11.30 6.16
CA PRO A 11 -36.52 -11.42 4.91
C PRO A 11 -37.06 -12.56 4.04
N LEU A 12 -37.14 -12.34 2.73
CA LEU A 12 -37.69 -13.28 1.75
C LEU A 12 -36.60 -14.09 1.04
N PHE A 13 -35.47 -13.44 0.74
CA PHE A 13 -34.34 -14.03 0.02
C PHE A 13 -33.32 -14.69 0.95
N LEU A 14 -33.34 -14.33 2.24
CA LEU A 14 -32.48 -14.91 3.28
C LEU A 14 -30.98 -14.72 2.99
N THR A 15 -30.63 -13.61 2.34
CA THR A 15 -29.24 -13.22 2.05
C THR A 15 -28.74 -12.17 3.05
N ASP A 16 -27.42 -12.15 3.27
CA ASP A 16 -26.79 -11.14 4.14
C ASP A 16 -27.07 -9.72 3.65
N THR A 17 -27.10 -9.52 2.33
CA THR A 17 -27.44 -8.24 1.69
C THR A 17 -28.86 -7.80 2.03
N GLU A 18 -29.86 -8.68 1.89
CA GLU A 18 -31.25 -8.35 2.23
C GLU A 18 -31.39 -8.02 3.72
N VAL A 19 -30.83 -8.88 4.58
CA VAL A 19 -30.87 -8.68 6.04
C VAL A 19 -30.24 -7.35 6.43
N SER A 20 -29.10 -7.00 5.82
CA SER A 20 -28.35 -5.78 6.16
C SER A 20 -29.04 -4.51 5.66
N VAL A 21 -29.63 -4.54 4.47
CA VAL A 21 -30.44 -3.40 3.98
C VAL A 21 -31.70 -3.21 4.82
N LEU A 22 -32.40 -4.29 5.19
CA LEU A 22 -33.58 -4.21 6.06
C LEU A 22 -33.22 -3.72 7.47
N LEU A 23 -32.07 -4.15 8.01
CA LEU A 23 -31.55 -3.66 9.29
C LEU A 23 -31.20 -2.17 9.22
N PHE A 24 -30.49 -1.75 8.16
CA PHE A 24 -30.14 -0.35 7.95
C PHE A 24 -31.38 0.53 7.82
N ASP A 25 -32.38 0.11 7.03
CA ASP A 25 -33.65 0.82 6.86
C ASP A 25 -34.44 0.94 8.17
N LEU A 26 -34.54 -0.16 8.92
CA LEU A 26 -35.16 -0.20 10.25
C LEU A 26 -34.50 0.82 11.19
N LEU A 27 -33.18 0.81 11.31
CA LEU A 27 -32.46 1.70 12.23
C LEU A 27 -32.52 3.17 11.79
N LYS A 28 -32.30 3.44 10.50
CA LYS A 28 -32.23 4.83 10.00
C LYS A 28 -33.60 5.44 9.78
N ARG A 29 -34.50 4.78 9.04
CA ARG A 29 -35.79 5.36 8.63
C ARG A 29 -36.89 5.12 9.66
N VAL A 30 -36.97 3.92 10.23
CA VAL A 30 -38.05 3.58 11.17
C VAL A 30 -37.74 4.08 12.58
N TYR A 31 -36.52 3.88 13.08
CA TYR A 31 -36.12 4.35 14.42
C TYR A 31 -35.53 5.77 14.43
N GLY A 32 -35.17 6.33 13.27
CA GLY A 32 -34.70 7.71 13.16
C GLY A 32 -33.28 7.92 13.69
N TYR A 33 -32.45 6.87 13.79
CA TYR A 33 -31.10 7.01 14.33
C TYR A 33 -30.20 7.85 13.40
N PRO A 34 -29.30 8.69 13.96
CA PRO A 34 -28.18 9.26 13.21
C PRO A 34 -27.36 8.18 12.52
N LEU A 35 -26.72 8.52 11.40
CA LEU A 35 -25.94 7.56 10.61
C LEU A 35 -24.80 6.94 11.43
N GLU A 36 -24.11 7.73 12.26
CA GLU A 36 -23.07 7.24 13.20
C GLU A 36 -23.59 6.06 14.04
N TYR A 37 -24.82 6.15 14.55
CA TYR A 37 -25.41 5.16 15.44
C TYR A 37 -25.96 3.94 14.70
N VAL A 38 -26.41 4.14 13.45
CA VAL A 38 -26.74 3.01 12.56
C VAL A 38 -25.49 2.19 12.27
N ILE A 39 -24.38 2.87 11.92
CA ILE A 39 -23.09 2.22 11.70
C ILE A 39 -22.62 1.52 12.97
N GLU A 40 -22.70 2.16 14.14
CA GLU A 40 -22.32 1.53 15.42
C GLU A 40 -23.17 0.31 15.77
N ALA A 41 -24.48 0.33 15.47
CA ALA A 41 -25.34 -0.83 15.71
C ALA A 41 -25.02 -2.02 14.80
N MET A 42 -24.50 -1.75 13.59
CA MET A 42 -24.13 -2.79 12.62
C MET A 42 -22.69 -3.28 12.82
N ALA A 43 -21.72 -2.36 12.92
CA ALA A 43 -20.30 -2.58 13.15
C ALA A 43 -19.89 -1.94 14.49
N PRO A 44 -20.07 -2.65 15.61
CA PRO A 44 -19.84 -2.10 16.94
C PRO A 44 -18.35 -1.82 17.19
N THR A 45 -18.09 -0.71 17.87
CA THR A 45 -16.74 -0.34 18.32
C THR A 45 -16.41 -1.10 19.60
N THR A 46 -15.35 -1.90 19.61
CA THR A 46 -15.03 -2.83 20.71
C THR A 46 -13.68 -2.54 21.39
N GLU A 47 -13.43 -3.22 22.51
CA GLU A 47 -12.13 -3.28 23.19
C GLU A 47 -11.46 -1.90 23.45
N ARG A 48 -10.21 -1.76 23.01
CA ARG A 48 -9.42 -0.55 23.17
C ARG A 48 -10.04 0.63 22.45
N ASP A 49 -10.52 0.43 21.22
CA ASP A 49 -11.15 1.50 20.46
C ASP A 49 -12.34 2.08 21.18
N PHE A 50 -13.17 1.24 21.79
CA PHE A 50 -14.25 1.71 22.64
C PHE A 50 -13.75 2.56 23.81
N THR A 51 -12.65 2.14 24.45
CA THR A 51 -12.07 2.84 25.60
C THR A 51 -11.47 4.20 25.23
N MET A 52 -10.96 4.33 24.01
CA MET A 52 -10.36 5.56 23.48
C MET A 52 -11.41 6.61 23.03
N LEU A 53 -12.67 6.20 22.85
CA LEU A 53 -13.74 7.13 22.49
C LEU A 53 -14.01 8.16 23.62
N PRO A 54 -14.48 9.37 23.29
CA PRO A 54 -14.95 10.34 24.28
C PRO A 54 -16.02 9.74 25.22
N PRO A 55 -16.07 10.12 26.50
CA PRO A 55 -17.00 9.54 27.49
C PRO A 55 -18.48 9.58 27.08
N GLU A 56 -18.89 10.63 26.36
CA GLU A 56 -20.24 10.77 25.83
C GLU A 56 -20.58 9.68 24.80
N ARG A 57 -19.68 9.45 23.82
CA ARG A 57 -19.83 8.37 22.84
C ARG A 57 -19.85 7.01 23.52
N GLN A 58 -18.97 6.77 24.48
CA GLN A 58 -18.97 5.51 25.23
C GLN A 58 -20.33 5.22 25.89
N ARG A 59 -20.94 6.23 26.52
CA ARG A 59 -22.26 6.08 27.14
C ARG A 59 -23.32 5.68 26.11
N ILE A 60 -23.37 6.38 24.98
CA ILE A 60 -24.38 6.14 23.93
C ILE A 60 -24.14 4.79 23.25
N TYR A 61 -22.90 4.49 22.88
CA TYR A 61 -22.53 3.25 22.21
C TYR A 61 -22.81 2.02 23.10
N ARG A 62 -22.58 2.11 24.41
CA ARG A 62 -23.00 1.06 25.37
C ARG A 62 -24.50 0.77 25.29
N MET A 63 -25.34 1.81 25.19
CA MET A 63 -26.78 1.63 25.06
C MET A 63 -27.16 1.01 23.72
N ILE A 64 -26.53 1.46 22.63
CA ILE A 64 -26.74 0.91 21.28
C ILE A 64 -26.37 -0.57 21.26
N GLN A 65 -25.15 -0.91 21.69
CA GLN A 65 -24.66 -2.28 21.72
C GLN A 65 -25.55 -3.18 22.59
N ALA A 66 -25.96 -2.73 23.78
CA ALA A 66 -26.84 -3.51 24.65
C ALA A 66 -28.19 -3.88 24.00
N VAL A 67 -28.70 -3.05 23.09
CA VAL A 67 -29.98 -3.29 22.40
C VAL A 67 -29.79 -4.01 21.05
N HIS A 68 -28.68 -3.75 20.36
CA HIS A 68 -28.53 -4.09 18.94
C HIS A 68 -27.47 -5.14 18.63
N ILE A 69 -26.63 -5.56 19.59
CA ILE A 69 -25.55 -6.52 19.34
C ILE A 69 -26.04 -7.87 18.79
N HIS A 70 -27.25 -8.31 19.13
CA HIS A 70 -27.84 -9.54 18.56
C HIS A 70 -28.35 -9.36 17.12
N GLY A 71 -28.41 -8.12 16.64
CA GLY A 71 -28.76 -7.76 15.28
C GLY A 71 -27.57 -7.45 14.38
N SER A 72 -26.37 -7.21 14.94
CA SER A 72 -25.17 -6.99 14.13
C SER A 72 -24.83 -8.26 13.34
N PRO A 73 -24.42 -8.13 12.05
CA PRO A 73 -24.03 -9.30 11.27
C PRO A 73 -22.79 -9.97 11.87
N ASP A 74 -22.79 -11.30 11.86
CA ASP A 74 -21.72 -12.14 12.39
C ASP A 74 -20.69 -12.47 11.31
N GLY A 75 -19.44 -12.61 11.72
CA GLY A 75 -18.31 -12.91 10.85
C GLY A 75 -17.68 -11.68 10.18
N PRO A 76 -16.65 -11.91 9.35
CA PRO A 76 -15.99 -10.85 8.61
C PRO A 76 -16.83 -10.45 7.40
N TRP A 77 -17.24 -9.19 7.37
CA TRP A 77 -18.02 -8.62 6.27
C TRP A 77 -17.64 -7.17 6.01
N PHE A 78 -17.99 -6.71 4.81
CA PHE A 78 -18.13 -5.29 4.51
C PHE A 78 -19.38 -5.09 3.65
N PHE A 79 -20.00 -3.92 3.78
CA PHE A 79 -21.10 -3.49 2.91
C PHE A 79 -20.74 -2.22 2.18
N ILE A 80 -21.25 -2.11 0.95
CA ILE A 80 -21.30 -0.88 0.18
C ILE A 80 -22.78 -0.57 0.00
N ILE A 81 -23.24 0.50 0.64
CA ILE A 81 -24.67 0.87 0.69
C ILE A 81 -24.87 2.15 -0.12
N GLY A 82 -25.65 2.04 -1.19
CA GLY A 82 -26.19 3.19 -1.90
C GLY A 82 -27.44 3.71 -1.19
N ARG A 83 -27.51 5.03 -0.95
CA ARG A 83 -28.64 5.67 -0.26
C ARG A 83 -29.00 7.01 -0.87
N ASN A 84 -30.30 7.26 -1.05
CA ASN A 84 -30.82 8.61 -1.31
C ASN A 84 -31.19 9.25 0.03
N ASP A 85 -30.37 10.17 0.53
CA ASP A 85 -30.66 10.94 1.73
C ASP A 85 -31.56 12.13 1.38
N ARG A 86 -32.87 11.92 1.43
CA ARG A 86 -33.85 12.96 1.09
C ARG A 86 -33.88 14.11 2.08
N GLU A 87 -33.50 13.89 3.34
CA GLU A 87 -33.46 14.94 4.36
C GLU A 87 -32.32 15.92 4.08
N ALA A 88 -31.16 15.40 3.67
CA ALA A 88 -29.97 16.19 3.34
C ALA A 88 -29.86 16.57 1.86
N GLY A 89 -30.80 16.14 1.00
CA GLY A 89 -30.75 16.36 -0.44
C GLY A 89 -29.50 15.76 -1.10
N ALA A 90 -29.10 14.57 -0.69
CA ALA A 90 -27.81 13.97 -1.08
C ALA A 90 -27.95 12.54 -1.61
N TYR A 91 -27.11 12.18 -2.58
CA TYR A 91 -26.88 10.79 -2.99
C TYR A 91 -25.64 10.27 -2.29
N GLN A 92 -25.74 9.11 -1.63
CA GLN A 92 -24.66 8.60 -0.81
C GLN A 92 -24.23 7.20 -1.20
N LEU A 93 -22.92 6.98 -1.08
CA LEU A 93 -22.28 5.68 -1.09
C LEU A 93 -21.54 5.50 0.25
N ILE A 94 -21.92 4.50 1.02
CA ILE A 94 -21.44 4.28 2.38
C ILE A 94 -20.69 2.95 2.42
N GLY A 95 -19.43 2.99 2.83
CA GLY A 95 -18.64 1.78 3.12
C GLY A 95 -18.61 1.51 4.62
N ILE A 96 -19.02 0.31 5.02
CA ILE A 96 -18.98 -0.15 6.41
C ILE A 96 -18.25 -1.49 6.43
N THR A 97 -17.29 -1.67 7.33
CA THR A 97 -16.61 -2.95 7.55
C THR A 97 -16.67 -3.36 9.01
N ASP A 98 -16.74 -4.67 9.26
CA ASP A 98 -16.64 -5.25 10.59
C ASP A 98 -15.22 -5.11 11.19
N THR A 99 -15.12 -5.22 12.51
CA THR A 99 -13.91 -5.29 13.33
C THR A 99 -13.01 -6.51 13.08
N SER A 100 -13.54 -7.69 12.75
CA SER A 100 -12.77 -8.93 12.59
C SER A 100 -12.00 -9.02 11.26
N MET A 101 -12.35 -8.15 10.30
CA MET A 101 -11.69 -7.87 9.01
C MET A 101 -10.85 -9.02 8.42
N LEU A 102 -11.45 -9.88 7.57
CA LEU A 102 -10.71 -10.85 6.75
C LEU A 102 -10.41 -10.37 5.32
N ARG A 103 -11.09 -9.33 4.85
CA ARG A 103 -10.81 -8.67 3.56
C ARG A 103 -10.84 -7.17 3.78
N PRO A 104 -9.86 -6.42 3.27
CA PRO A 104 -9.87 -4.97 3.41
C PRO A 104 -11.01 -4.38 2.58
N GLN A 105 -11.66 -3.33 3.10
CA GLN A 105 -12.47 -2.44 2.28
C GLN A 105 -11.60 -1.25 1.90
N VAL A 106 -11.36 -1.09 0.60
CA VAL A 106 -10.46 -0.07 0.05
C VAL A 106 -11.29 1.12 -0.41
N PHE A 107 -10.86 2.30 -0.02
CA PHE A 107 -11.45 3.57 -0.43
C PHE A 107 -10.44 4.34 -1.27
N ALA A 108 -10.95 5.06 -2.26
CA ALA A 108 -10.17 6.00 -3.04
C ALA A 108 -10.91 7.32 -3.21
N LEU A 109 -10.13 8.39 -3.26
CA LEU A 109 -10.63 9.74 -3.50
C LEU A 109 -9.72 10.42 -4.52
N GLN A 110 -10.35 10.99 -5.55
CA GLN A 110 -9.72 11.90 -6.47
C GLN A 110 -10.40 13.27 -6.34
N GLU A 111 -9.61 14.32 -6.15
CA GLU A 111 -10.05 15.71 -6.04
C GLU A 111 -9.38 16.55 -7.12
N GLY A 112 -10.17 17.24 -7.95
CA GLY A 112 -9.69 18.00 -9.10
C GLY A 112 -10.82 18.77 -9.77
N GLU A 113 -10.74 18.96 -11.10
CA GLU A 113 -11.82 19.57 -11.88
C GLU A 113 -13.16 18.84 -11.66
N VAL A 114 -13.10 17.51 -11.64
CA VAL A 114 -14.18 16.64 -11.17
C VAL A 114 -13.64 15.81 -10.02
N SER A 115 -14.45 15.64 -8.97
CA SER A 115 -14.11 14.79 -7.83
C SER A 115 -14.87 13.48 -7.89
N ILE A 116 -14.21 12.36 -7.58
CA ILE A 116 -14.81 11.02 -7.55
C ILE A 116 -14.31 10.24 -6.33
N GLY A 117 -15.24 9.52 -5.70
CA GLY A 117 -14.97 8.62 -4.59
C GLY A 117 -15.36 7.19 -4.98
N LEU A 118 -14.48 6.23 -4.69
CA LEU A 118 -14.65 4.82 -5.04
C LEU A 118 -14.49 3.95 -3.79
N ILE A 119 -15.28 2.87 -3.72
CA ILE A 119 -15.21 1.85 -2.67
C ILE A 119 -15.16 0.50 -3.36
N ALA A 120 -14.19 -0.34 -3.00
CA ALA A 120 -14.07 -1.69 -3.53
C ALA A 120 -13.49 -2.66 -2.50
N SER A 121 -13.49 -3.96 -2.81
CA SER A 121 -12.78 -4.99 -2.04
C SER A 121 -11.26 -4.93 -2.22
N GLU A 122 -10.78 -4.31 -3.30
CA GLU A 122 -9.36 -4.24 -3.62
C GLU A 122 -9.04 -2.98 -4.43
N LYS A 123 -7.77 -2.54 -4.33
CA LYS A 123 -7.26 -1.38 -5.07
C LYS A 123 -7.33 -1.58 -6.59
N GLN A 124 -7.16 -2.81 -7.07
CA GLN A 124 -7.09 -3.17 -8.49
C GLN A 124 -8.41 -2.86 -9.19
N ALA A 125 -9.54 -3.14 -8.54
CA ALA A 125 -10.86 -2.80 -9.06
C ALA A 125 -11.04 -1.27 -9.18
N ILE A 126 -10.51 -0.51 -8.22
CA ILE A 126 -10.50 0.96 -8.26
C ILE A 126 -9.63 1.46 -9.41
N ASP A 127 -8.41 0.94 -9.54
CA ASP A 127 -7.47 1.34 -10.58
C ASP A 127 -8.02 1.03 -11.98
N ALA A 128 -8.61 -0.16 -12.18
CA ALA A 128 -9.24 -0.53 -13.43
C ALA A 128 -10.42 0.40 -13.79
N THR A 129 -11.23 0.77 -12.79
CA THR A 129 -12.33 1.73 -12.97
C THR A 129 -11.79 3.11 -13.37
N LEU A 130 -10.77 3.62 -12.68
CA LEU A 130 -10.17 4.92 -12.97
C LEU A 130 -9.47 4.95 -14.33
N ALA A 131 -8.78 3.87 -14.71
CA ALA A 131 -8.16 3.74 -16.02
C ALA A 131 -9.21 3.78 -17.14
N SER A 132 -10.34 3.07 -16.97
CA SER A 132 -11.46 3.13 -17.92
C SER A 132 -12.04 4.54 -18.03
N LEU A 133 -12.27 5.21 -16.89
CA LEU A 133 -12.81 6.58 -16.88
C LEU A 133 -11.85 7.58 -17.53
N ALA A 134 -10.55 7.52 -17.22
CA ALA A 134 -9.54 8.42 -17.77
C ALA A 134 -9.36 8.24 -19.29
N ALA A 135 -9.63 7.04 -19.83
CA ALA A 135 -9.61 6.80 -21.27
C ALA A 135 -10.79 7.47 -22.01
N GLU A 136 -11.90 7.70 -21.33
CA GLU A 136 -13.12 8.30 -21.91
C GLU A 136 -13.25 9.80 -21.60
N ASP A 137 -12.73 10.25 -20.45
CA ASP A 137 -12.83 11.63 -19.96
C ASP A 137 -11.52 12.09 -19.31
N PRO A 138 -10.79 13.05 -19.93
CA PRO A 138 -9.45 13.47 -19.49
C PRO A 138 -9.44 14.23 -18.15
N ARG A 139 -10.61 14.55 -17.59
CA ARG A 139 -10.72 15.15 -16.25
C ARG A 139 -10.39 14.14 -15.14
N PHE A 140 -10.57 12.85 -15.41
CA PHE A 140 -10.17 11.78 -14.49
C PHE A 140 -8.72 11.38 -14.72
N LEU A 141 -8.09 10.87 -13.65
CA LEU A 141 -6.75 10.31 -13.71
C LEU A 141 -6.86 8.79 -13.57
N PRO A 142 -5.94 8.01 -14.17
CA PRO A 142 -5.96 6.55 -14.04
C PRO A 142 -5.55 6.07 -12.64
N VAL A 143 -5.19 6.98 -11.73
CA VAL A 143 -4.81 6.72 -10.34
C VAL A 143 -5.44 7.77 -9.43
N ALA A 144 -5.89 7.35 -8.24
CA ALA A 144 -6.49 8.24 -7.25
C ALA A 144 -5.42 9.10 -6.55
N ASP A 145 -5.84 10.25 -6.02
CA ASP A 145 -4.98 11.09 -5.17
C ASP A 145 -4.72 10.42 -3.82
N ARG A 146 -5.69 9.69 -3.29
CA ARG A 146 -5.57 8.98 -2.01
C ARG A 146 -6.23 7.61 -2.08
N TYR A 147 -5.55 6.62 -1.50
CA TYR A 147 -6.08 5.29 -1.21
C TYR A 147 -5.94 5.03 0.30
N TRP A 148 -6.91 4.33 0.89
CA TRP A 148 -6.78 3.86 2.27
C TRP A 148 -7.68 2.64 2.52
N ASN A 149 -7.31 1.86 3.54
CA ASN A 149 -8.12 0.74 4.02
C ASN A 149 -8.89 1.17 5.25
N ALA A 150 -10.14 0.73 5.38
CA ALA A 150 -10.88 0.88 6.63
C ALA A 150 -10.35 -0.06 7.73
N ARG A 151 -10.42 0.41 8.98
CA ARG A 151 -10.29 -0.42 10.19
C ARG A 151 -11.61 -0.39 10.96
N GLY A 152 -12.44 -1.42 10.79
CA GLY A 152 -13.78 -1.49 11.36
C GLY A 152 -13.78 -1.17 12.86
N GLY A 153 -14.65 -0.26 13.30
CA GLY A 153 -14.77 0.11 14.70
C GLY A 153 -13.62 0.97 15.25
N SER A 154 -12.75 1.54 14.40
CA SER A 154 -11.66 2.42 14.86
C SER A 154 -12.17 3.62 15.66
N HIS A 155 -11.50 3.99 16.76
CA HIS A 155 -11.83 5.20 17.51
C HIS A 155 -11.47 6.51 16.79
N THR A 156 -10.63 6.44 15.75
CA THR A 156 -10.16 7.62 14.98
C THR A 156 -11.13 8.04 13.89
N ASP A 157 -11.72 7.08 13.18
CA ASP A 157 -12.59 7.33 12.02
C ASP A 157 -13.83 6.40 11.96
N GLY A 158 -13.94 5.46 12.88
CA GLY A 158 -15.02 4.48 12.94
C GLY A 158 -14.89 3.32 11.96
N GLY A 159 -13.88 3.30 11.09
CA GLY A 159 -13.76 2.29 10.04
C GLY A 159 -14.85 2.35 8.98
N ALA A 160 -15.53 3.48 8.84
CA ALA A 160 -16.60 3.67 7.88
C ALA A 160 -16.50 5.04 7.24
N PHE A 161 -16.75 5.11 5.93
CA PHE A 161 -16.64 6.34 5.17
C PHE A 161 -17.84 6.51 4.26
N VAL A 162 -18.25 7.77 4.09
CA VAL A 162 -19.46 8.17 3.39
C VAL A 162 -19.09 9.15 2.30
N PHE A 163 -19.28 8.76 1.05
CA PHE A 163 -19.26 9.68 -0.08
C PHE A 163 -20.67 10.23 -0.29
N SER A 164 -20.83 11.55 -0.26
CA SER A 164 -22.10 12.25 -0.44
C SER A 164 -21.98 13.21 -1.62
N VAL A 165 -22.83 13.04 -2.61
CA VAL A 165 -23.00 13.97 -3.72
C VAL A 165 -24.17 14.88 -3.39
N HIS A 166 -23.89 16.18 -3.28
CA HIS A 166 -24.88 17.22 -2.99
C HIS A 166 -25.08 18.12 -4.21
N GLU A 167 -26.33 18.49 -4.46
CA GLU A 167 -26.67 19.59 -5.37
C GLU A 167 -26.71 20.89 -4.54
N TYR A 168 -25.87 21.87 -4.88
CA TYR A 168 -25.85 23.18 -4.21
C TYR A 168 -25.80 24.31 -5.24
N GLY A 169 -26.86 25.10 -5.32
CA GLY A 169 -27.02 26.09 -6.39
C GLY A 169 -27.05 25.41 -7.76
N ASP A 170 -26.18 25.85 -8.67
CA ASP A 170 -26.03 25.26 -10.01
C ASP A 170 -24.94 24.17 -10.08
N GLY A 171 -24.36 23.75 -8.95
CA GLY A 171 -23.22 22.82 -8.89
C GLY A 171 -23.51 21.50 -8.18
N ILE A 172 -22.75 20.47 -8.56
CA ILE A 172 -22.74 19.14 -7.92
C ILE A 172 -21.40 18.95 -7.23
N PHE A 173 -21.41 18.63 -5.93
CA PHE A 173 -20.19 18.52 -5.12
C PHE A 173 -20.11 17.18 -4.40
N LEU A 174 -18.95 16.55 -4.45
CA LEU A 174 -18.63 15.36 -3.67
C LEU A 174 -18.05 15.76 -2.32
N ARG A 175 -18.60 15.22 -1.24
CA ARG A 175 -18.05 15.30 0.11
C ARG A 175 -17.77 13.90 0.62
N CYS A 176 -16.57 13.66 1.16
CA CYS A 176 -16.25 12.44 1.90
C CYS A 176 -16.19 12.74 3.40
N THR A 177 -16.82 11.90 4.23
CA THR A 177 -16.68 11.96 5.70
C THR A 177 -16.44 10.59 6.29
N ASN A 178 -15.80 10.54 7.46
CA ASN A 178 -15.73 9.32 8.27
C ASN A 178 -17.05 9.08 9.06
N LYS A 179 -17.10 8.02 9.88
CA LYS A 179 -18.27 7.65 10.72
C LYS A 179 -18.74 8.80 11.62
N PHE A 180 -17.80 9.65 12.04
CA PHE A 180 -17.99 10.76 12.97
C PHE A 180 -18.40 12.06 12.29
N GLY A 181 -18.54 12.06 10.96
CA GLY A 181 -18.90 13.23 10.16
C GLY A 181 -17.72 14.17 9.86
N GLU A 182 -16.51 13.79 10.26
CA GLU A 182 -15.29 14.56 9.99
C GLU A 182 -14.92 14.42 8.52
N PRO A 183 -14.52 15.52 7.84
CA PRO A 183 -14.20 15.50 6.43
C PRO A 183 -12.93 14.68 6.16
N VAL A 184 -12.98 13.86 5.12
CA VAL A 184 -11.80 13.18 4.56
C VAL A 184 -11.49 13.81 3.22
N THR A 185 -10.27 14.33 3.08
CA THR A 185 -9.77 14.89 1.81
C THR A 185 -8.58 14.07 1.34
N ALA A 186 -8.22 14.21 0.07
CA ALA A 186 -7.01 13.62 -0.47
C ALA A 186 -5.73 14.32 0.04
N GLY A 187 -5.86 15.40 0.83
CA GLY A 187 -4.72 16.21 1.25
C GLY A 187 -4.14 17.05 0.10
N VAL A 188 -4.79 17.04 -1.06
CA VAL A 188 -4.57 18.01 -2.13
C VAL A 188 -5.11 19.32 -1.58
N ALA A 189 -4.25 20.11 -0.94
CA ALA A 189 -4.57 21.52 -0.76
C ALA A 189 -5.05 22.06 -2.12
N GLN A 190 -6.03 22.98 -2.13
CA GLN A 190 -6.52 23.57 -3.39
C GLN A 190 -5.39 24.18 -4.25
N ASN A 191 -4.17 24.30 -3.70
CA ASN A 191 -2.89 24.36 -4.40
C ASN A 191 -1.94 23.32 -3.77
N GLY A 192 -1.69 22.18 -4.43
CA GLY A 192 -1.06 20.98 -3.87
C GLY A 192 0.23 21.22 -3.08
N GLY A 193 0.58 20.31 -2.16
CA GLY A 193 1.61 20.50 -1.14
C GLY A 193 2.89 21.21 -1.60
N GLY A 194 3.06 22.45 -1.15
CA GLY A 194 4.24 23.30 -1.36
C GLY A 194 3.90 24.66 -1.96
N PRO A 195 4.69 25.72 -1.71
CA PRO A 195 4.52 26.98 -2.40
C PRO A 195 4.69 26.76 -3.91
N HIS A 196 3.83 27.36 -4.74
CA HIS A 196 4.05 27.40 -6.17
C HIS A 196 5.41 28.04 -6.44
N VAL A 197 6.32 27.27 -7.05
CA VAL A 197 7.61 27.78 -7.47
C VAL A 197 7.42 28.38 -8.86
N THR A 198 7.57 29.70 -8.95
CA THR A 198 7.64 30.38 -10.25
C THR A 198 9.10 30.41 -10.68
N GLY A 199 9.40 29.76 -11.79
CA GLY A 199 10.74 29.70 -12.36
C GLY A 199 10.68 29.12 -13.76
N THR A 200 11.59 29.54 -14.62
CA THR A 200 11.78 28.94 -15.95
C THR A 200 12.89 27.90 -15.85
N VAL A 201 12.60 26.66 -16.20
CA VAL A 201 13.61 25.61 -16.34
C VAL A 201 14.20 25.73 -17.75
N ASP A 202 15.52 25.83 -17.85
CA ASP A 202 16.23 25.71 -19.12
C ASP A 202 16.23 24.22 -19.53
N LEU A 203 15.23 23.83 -20.32
CA LEU A 203 15.03 22.45 -20.75
C LEU A 203 16.20 21.94 -21.60
N ASP A 204 16.79 22.80 -22.45
CA ASP A 204 17.92 22.40 -23.31
C ASP A 204 19.14 22.04 -22.46
N SER A 205 19.52 22.92 -21.53
CA SER A 205 20.65 22.66 -20.63
C SER A 205 20.40 21.45 -19.72
N LEU A 206 19.18 21.30 -19.21
CA LEU A 206 18.81 20.16 -18.37
C LEU A 206 18.89 18.85 -19.15
N THR A 207 18.40 18.84 -20.39
CA THR A 207 18.37 17.65 -21.23
C THR A 207 19.77 17.20 -21.61
N GLU A 208 20.67 18.11 -21.98
CA GLU A 208 22.07 17.77 -22.23
C GLU A 208 22.76 17.21 -20.98
N HIS A 209 22.53 17.82 -19.82
CA HIS A 209 23.07 17.31 -18.56
C HIS A 209 22.60 15.87 -18.27
N LEU A 210 21.31 15.62 -18.40
CA LEU A 210 20.70 14.31 -18.15
C LEU A 210 21.16 13.27 -19.18
N SER A 211 21.35 13.69 -20.43
CA SER A 211 21.92 12.84 -21.48
C SER A 211 23.31 12.34 -21.13
N GLU A 212 24.16 13.18 -20.54
CA GLU A 212 25.47 12.77 -20.03
C GLU A 212 25.35 11.76 -18.89
N ARG A 213 24.40 11.96 -17.96
CA ARG A 213 24.15 11.01 -16.86
C ARG A 213 23.68 9.66 -17.37
N ILE A 214 22.76 9.63 -18.34
CA ILE A 214 22.29 8.39 -18.99
C ILE A 214 23.45 7.66 -19.68
N ARG A 215 24.30 8.38 -20.43
CA ARG A 215 25.52 7.81 -21.05
C ARG A 215 26.50 7.25 -20.01
N ALA A 216 26.66 7.96 -18.89
CA ALA A 216 27.49 7.53 -17.77
C ALA A 216 26.91 6.33 -17.01
N GLY A 217 25.58 6.15 -17.02
CA GLY A 217 24.88 5.20 -16.16
C GLY A 217 24.74 5.71 -14.71
N ASP A 218 24.78 7.02 -14.51
CA ASP A 218 24.67 7.68 -13.21
C ASP A 218 23.21 7.98 -12.88
N THR A 219 22.48 6.93 -12.51
CA THR A 219 21.02 6.93 -12.36
C THR A 219 20.54 7.78 -11.20
N ILE A 220 21.26 7.76 -10.07
CA ILE A 220 20.93 8.56 -8.88
C ILE A 220 21.00 10.06 -9.19
N ARG A 221 22.09 10.54 -9.80
CA ARG A 221 22.20 11.97 -10.14
C ARG A 221 21.23 12.37 -11.26
N GLY A 222 20.94 11.46 -12.18
CA GLY A 222 19.89 11.67 -13.20
C GLY A 222 18.51 11.87 -12.56
N PHE A 223 18.16 11.01 -11.61
CA PHE A 223 16.94 11.16 -10.79
C PHE A 223 16.92 12.48 -10.02
N GLU A 224 18.00 12.80 -9.27
CA GLU A 224 18.08 14.00 -8.45
C GLU A 224 17.87 15.27 -9.29
N ALA A 225 18.53 15.38 -10.45
CA ALA A 225 18.42 16.54 -11.32
C ALA A 225 16.99 16.73 -11.89
N ILE A 226 16.28 15.65 -12.23
CA ILE A 226 14.87 15.74 -12.67
C ILE A 226 13.99 16.12 -11.47
N ALA A 227 14.16 15.44 -10.33
CA ALA A 227 13.35 15.68 -9.13
C ALA A 227 13.48 17.12 -8.61
N GLU A 228 14.68 17.70 -8.65
CA GLU A 228 14.93 19.11 -8.28
C GLU A 228 14.28 20.11 -9.25
N SER A 229 14.11 19.75 -10.51
CA SER A 229 13.51 20.61 -11.55
C SER A 229 11.99 20.57 -11.56
N ILE A 230 11.38 19.44 -11.13
CA ILE A 230 9.93 19.23 -11.15
C ILE A 230 9.13 20.35 -10.47
N PRO A 231 9.48 20.92 -9.31
CA PRO A 231 8.71 22.00 -8.69
C PRO A 231 8.44 23.19 -9.60
N ALA A 232 9.41 23.60 -10.40
CA ALA A 232 9.31 24.75 -11.31
C ALA A 232 8.83 24.38 -12.73
N MET A 233 8.79 23.09 -13.06
CA MET A 233 8.43 22.59 -14.40
C MET A 233 6.93 22.35 -14.55
N GLY A 234 6.37 22.70 -15.72
CA GLY A 234 5.02 22.32 -16.13
C GLY A 234 4.95 20.83 -16.51
N PHE A 235 3.75 20.24 -16.50
CA PHE A 235 3.63 18.82 -16.89
C PHE A 235 3.79 18.59 -18.40
N ASP A 236 3.58 19.61 -19.23
CA ASP A 236 3.83 19.51 -20.67
C ASP A 236 5.34 19.56 -20.96
N ASP A 237 6.07 20.49 -20.34
CA ASP A 237 7.53 20.54 -20.36
C ASP A 237 8.15 19.23 -19.85
N LEU A 238 7.58 18.64 -18.80
CA LEU A 238 8.01 17.34 -18.29
C LEU A 238 7.84 16.25 -19.34
N ARG A 239 6.70 16.19 -20.04
CA ARG A 239 6.48 15.19 -21.10
C ARG A 239 7.46 15.37 -22.25
N GLU A 240 7.74 16.60 -22.65
CA GLU A 240 8.74 16.90 -23.69
C GLU A 240 10.14 16.43 -23.26
N LEU A 241 10.54 16.74 -22.02
CA LEU A 241 11.81 16.27 -21.46
C LEU A 241 11.90 14.73 -21.43
N LEU A 242 10.85 14.05 -20.97
CA LEU A 242 10.82 12.59 -20.88
C LEU A 242 10.95 11.95 -22.29
N ASP A 243 10.29 12.51 -23.31
CA ASP A 243 10.35 12.01 -24.68
C ASP A 243 11.74 12.18 -25.33
N ASP A 244 12.41 13.32 -25.13
CA ASP A 244 13.78 13.51 -25.63
C ASP A 244 14.77 12.57 -24.92
N LEU A 245 14.67 12.44 -23.59
CA LEU A 245 15.54 11.54 -22.82
C LEU A 245 15.33 10.07 -23.18
N ARG A 246 14.09 9.65 -23.43
CA ARG A 246 13.75 8.34 -23.98
C ARG A 246 14.50 8.08 -25.29
N THR A 247 14.41 9.02 -26.24
CA THR A 247 15.05 8.91 -27.55
C THR A 247 16.57 8.78 -27.42
N ARG A 248 17.18 9.58 -26.54
CA ARG A 248 18.63 9.55 -26.29
C ARG A 248 19.09 8.30 -25.54
N ALA A 249 18.26 7.77 -24.64
CA ALA A 249 18.51 6.51 -23.95
C ALA A 249 18.57 5.33 -24.94
N LEU A 250 17.64 5.28 -25.90
CA LEU A 250 17.65 4.30 -26.98
C LEU A 250 18.91 4.42 -27.85
N ALA A 251 19.28 5.64 -28.23
CA ALA A 251 20.48 5.90 -29.03
C ALA A 251 21.79 5.49 -28.32
N THR A 252 21.81 5.51 -26.99
CA THR A 252 22.95 5.08 -26.16
C THR A 252 23.10 3.55 -26.09
N GLY A 253 22.09 2.79 -26.55
CA GLY A 253 22.11 1.32 -26.52
C GLY A 253 21.68 0.73 -25.17
N PRO A 254 22.00 -0.55 -24.89
CA PRO A 254 21.50 -1.29 -23.72
C PRO A 254 21.83 -0.64 -22.38
N LYS A 255 22.97 0.06 -22.30
CA LYS A 255 23.35 0.81 -21.10
C LYS A 255 22.41 1.99 -20.85
N GLY A 256 22.10 2.77 -21.89
CA GLY A 256 21.18 3.90 -21.79
C GLY A 256 19.76 3.45 -21.46
N VAL A 257 19.30 2.37 -22.09
CA VAL A 257 18.00 1.76 -21.78
C VAL A 257 17.90 1.37 -20.31
N ARG A 258 18.89 0.66 -19.77
CA ARG A 258 18.91 0.28 -18.35
C ARG A 258 18.92 1.50 -17.43
N ALA A 259 19.71 2.52 -17.76
CA ALA A 259 19.77 3.76 -16.99
C ALA A 259 18.42 4.49 -17.01
N TRP A 260 17.72 4.52 -18.15
CA TRP A 260 16.42 5.18 -18.26
C TRP A 260 15.32 4.45 -17.49
N ILE A 261 15.27 3.12 -17.56
CA ILE A 261 14.37 2.31 -16.71
C ILE A 261 14.62 2.66 -15.25
N GLU A 262 15.87 2.67 -14.80
CA GLU A 262 16.19 2.92 -13.40
C GLU A 262 15.85 4.36 -12.95
N ILE A 263 16.13 5.37 -13.78
CA ILE A 263 15.77 6.78 -13.48
C ILE A 263 14.25 6.94 -13.37
N THR A 264 13.50 6.41 -14.33
CA THR A 264 12.03 6.51 -14.33
C THR A 264 11.40 5.71 -13.18
N THR A 265 11.96 4.56 -12.83
CA THR A 265 11.59 3.79 -11.63
C THR A 265 11.85 4.59 -10.35
N LEU A 266 13.01 5.25 -10.21
CA LEU A 266 13.30 6.09 -9.05
C LEU A 266 12.33 7.27 -8.93
N LEU A 267 11.97 7.91 -10.05
CA LEU A 267 10.96 8.98 -10.08
C LEU A 267 9.58 8.46 -9.64
N LEU A 268 9.20 7.25 -10.08
CA LEU A 268 7.95 6.61 -9.68
C LEU A 268 7.93 6.29 -8.17
N ASP A 269 9.02 5.71 -7.67
CA ASP A 269 9.13 5.14 -6.33
C ASP A 269 9.45 6.13 -5.22
N ARG A 270 10.17 7.23 -5.50
CA ARG A 270 10.61 8.19 -4.47
C ARG A 270 9.66 9.38 -4.35
N ASN A 271 9.47 9.86 -3.13
CA ASN A 271 8.75 11.11 -2.86
C ASN A 271 9.73 12.28 -2.86
N TYR A 272 9.31 13.39 -3.46
CA TYR A 272 10.12 14.60 -3.63
C TYR A 272 9.18 15.79 -3.91
N PRO A 273 9.63 17.04 -3.67
CA PRO A 273 8.77 18.22 -3.81
C PRO A 273 8.16 18.35 -5.21
N LEU A 274 6.87 18.75 -5.27
CA LEU A 274 6.11 18.88 -6.52
C LEU A 274 5.72 20.33 -6.86
N GLY A 275 5.95 21.28 -5.96
CA GLY A 275 5.69 22.71 -6.17
C GLY A 275 4.24 23.03 -6.51
N GLY A 276 3.27 22.58 -5.72
CA GLY A 276 1.85 22.84 -6.02
C GLY A 276 1.12 21.69 -6.72
N LYS A 277 1.86 20.78 -7.36
CA LYS A 277 1.27 19.81 -8.30
C LYS A 277 0.78 18.54 -7.60
N ARG A 278 -0.19 17.87 -8.22
CA ARG A 278 -0.77 16.62 -7.73
C ARG A 278 0.17 15.43 -7.98
N ARG A 279 0.47 14.67 -6.93
CA ARG A 279 1.28 13.44 -7.02
C ARG A 279 0.64 12.39 -7.93
N ALA A 280 -0.69 12.24 -7.90
CA ALA A 280 -1.41 11.31 -8.77
C ALA A 280 -1.19 11.61 -10.26
N GLN A 281 -1.20 12.88 -10.66
CA GLN A 281 -0.97 13.28 -12.05
C GLN A 281 0.46 12.98 -12.49
N LEU A 282 1.46 13.30 -11.65
CA LEU A 282 2.85 12.93 -11.93
C LEU A 282 3.01 11.40 -12.05
N ARG A 283 2.39 10.63 -11.14
CA ARG A 283 2.43 9.16 -11.19
C ARG A 283 1.82 8.62 -12.48
N ALA A 284 0.69 9.17 -12.93
CA ALA A 284 0.07 8.80 -14.19
C ALA A 284 1.04 9.03 -15.38
N ILE A 285 1.65 10.22 -15.46
CA ILE A 285 2.62 10.58 -16.51
C ILE A 285 3.82 9.62 -16.51
N LEU A 286 4.44 9.40 -15.34
CA LEU A 286 5.64 8.56 -15.23
C LEU A 286 5.35 7.08 -15.52
N GLN A 287 4.19 6.58 -15.09
CA GLN A 287 3.79 5.19 -15.35
C GLN A 287 3.50 4.98 -16.84
N GLU A 288 2.78 5.90 -17.48
CA GLU A 288 2.56 5.91 -18.92
C GLU A 288 3.90 5.94 -19.68
N GLU A 289 4.79 6.86 -19.32
CA GLU A 289 6.13 7.00 -19.90
C GLU A 289 6.92 5.69 -19.82
N LEU A 290 6.99 5.08 -18.65
CA LEU A 290 7.72 3.83 -18.43
C LEU A 290 7.10 2.68 -19.23
N PHE A 291 5.77 2.57 -19.27
CA PHE A 291 5.09 1.45 -19.93
C PHE A 291 5.18 1.55 -21.44
N GLU A 292 4.99 2.74 -22.01
CA GLU A 292 5.22 2.99 -23.44
C GLU A 292 6.68 2.75 -23.82
N PHE A 293 7.62 3.21 -22.99
CA PHE A 293 9.03 2.96 -23.22
C PHE A 293 9.35 1.47 -23.21
N LEU A 294 8.94 0.72 -22.19
CA LEU A 294 9.16 -0.73 -22.12
C LEU A 294 8.55 -1.44 -23.33
N ARG A 295 7.36 -1.05 -23.78
CA ARG A 295 6.72 -1.59 -24.98
C ARG A 295 7.48 -1.29 -26.26
N SER A 296 8.08 -0.10 -26.38
CA SER A 296 8.92 0.28 -27.52
C SER A 296 10.19 -0.55 -27.67
N LEU A 297 10.63 -1.25 -26.62
CA LEU A 297 11.82 -2.11 -26.65
C LEU A 297 11.59 -3.43 -27.39
N ARG A 298 10.36 -3.71 -27.83
CA ARG A 298 10.05 -4.84 -28.70
C ARG A 298 10.87 -4.76 -29.99
N GLY A 299 11.78 -5.72 -30.18
CA GLY A 299 12.66 -5.78 -31.35
C GLY A 299 14.00 -5.04 -31.21
N PHE A 300 14.31 -4.44 -30.05
CA PHE A 300 15.57 -3.71 -29.82
C PHE A 300 16.83 -4.59 -29.95
N GLY A 301 16.74 -5.89 -29.65
CA GLY A 301 17.71 -6.92 -30.06
C GLY A 301 19.05 -6.97 -29.32
N ALA A 302 19.35 -6.04 -28.41
CA ALA A 302 20.63 -5.95 -27.71
C ALA A 302 20.48 -6.04 -26.17
N GLY A 303 20.89 -7.17 -25.57
CA GLY A 303 20.90 -7.36 -24.11
C GLY A 303 19.53 -7.36 -23.44
N LEU A 304 18.45 -7.42 -24.22
CA LEU A 304 17.07 -7.44 -23.79
C LEU A 304 16.27 -8.36 -24.71
N THR A 305 15.40 -9.16 -24.11
CA THR A 305 14.37 -9.92 -24.84
C THR A 305 13.01 -9.44 -24.37
N PHE A 306 12.07 -9.28 -25.30
CA PHE A 306 10.70 -8.85 -25.01
C PHE A 306 9.73 -10.00 -25.30
N ILE A 307 8.78 -10.22 -24.39
CA ILE A 307 7.65 -11.15 -24.56
C ILE A 307 6.35 -10.48 -24.14
N GLY A 308 5.25 -10.79 -24.82
CA GLY A 308 3.88 -10.56 -24.37
C GLY A 308 3.03 -11.81 -24.57
N TRP A 309 1.72 -11.67 -24.42
CA TRP A 309 0.78 -12.79 -24.53
C TRP A 309 0.88 -13.55 -25.86
N GLU A 310 0.88 -12.83 -26.99
CA GLU A 310 0.84 -13.43 -28.33
C GLU A 310 2.11 -14.19 -28.72
N ASP A 311 3.27 -13.81 -28.16
CA ASP A 311 4.56 -14.42 -28.47
C ASP A 311 5.21 -15.17 -27.30
N ARG A 312 4.44 -15.44 -26.23
CA ARG A 312 4.89 -16.20 -25.04
C ARG A 312 5.53 -17.55 -25.37
N ALA A 313 5.03 -18.24 -26.40
CA ALA A 313 5.58 -19.51 -26.87
C ALA A 313 7.01 -19.41 -27.42
N ARG A 314 7.51 -18.20 -27.70
CA ARG A 314 8.87 -17.95 -28.22
C ARG A 314 9.92 -17.79 -27.11
N LEU A 315 9.55 -17.95 -25.84
CA LEU A 315 10.49 -17.89 -24.72
C LEU A 315 11.65 -18.88 -24.90
N HIS A 316 12.85 -18.33 -25.07
CA HIS A 316 14.10 -19.07 -25.20
C HIS A 316 15.05 -18.77 -24.03
N PRO A 317 16.10 -19.57 -23.81
CA PRO A 317 17.17 -19.24 -22.86
C PRO A 317 17.84 -17.89 -23.19
N PRO A 318 18.37 -17.15 -22.19
CA PRO A 318 19.09 -15.91 -22.44
C PRO A 318 20.40 -16.18 -23.18
N LYS A 319 20.86 -15.21 -23.97
CA LYS A 319 22.15 -15.28 -24.68
C LYS A 319 23.33 -14.99 -23.77
N SER A 320 23.10 -14.28 -22.66
CA SER A 320 24.11 -13.96 -21.65
C SER A 320 23.46 -13.78 -20.27
N SER A 321 24.25 -13.87 -19.19
CA SER A 321 23.76 -13.66 -17.81
C SER A 321 23.25 -12.24 -17.54
N GLU A 322 23.71 -11.26 -18.33
CA GLU A 322 23.37 -9.84 -18.19
C GLU A 322 22.10 -9.43 -18.95
N GLU A 323 21.51 -10.38 -19.68
CA GLU A 323 20.29 -10.14 -20.45
C GLU A 323 19.07 -10.08 -19.51
N ALA A 324 18.20 -9.08 -19.70
CA ALA A 324 16.93 -9.00 -18.99
C ALA A 324 15.76 -9.39 -19.91
N LEU A 325 14.82 -10.14 -19.35
CA LEU A 325 13.55 -10.45 -20.00
C LEU A 325 12.52 -9.41 -19.60
N ILE A 326 11.97 -8.70 -20.57
CA ILE A 326 10.87 -7.76 -20.40
C ILE A 326 9.58 -8.47 -20.78
N VAL A 327 8.59 -8.44 -19.89
CA VAL A 327 7.30 -9.11 -20.10
C VAL A 327 6.15 -8.10 -19.96
N ASP A 328 5.40 -7.93 -21.03
CA ASP A 328 4.14 -7.17 -21.04
C ASP A 328 3.02 -8.07 -20.54
N ALA A 329 2.43 -7.72 -19.40
CA ALA A 329 1.42 -8.53 -18.74
C ALA A 329 0.05 -8.50 -19.43
N ARG A 330 -0.17 -7.60 -20.40
CA ARG A 330 -1.46 -7.51 -21.11
C ARG A 330 -1.78 -8.81 -21.83
N GLY A 331 -3.03 -9.24 -21.70
CA GLY A 331 -3.56 -10.46 -22.29
C GLY A 331 -3.32 -11.73 -21.47
N PHE A 332 -2.42 -11.71 -20.48
CA PHE A 332 -2.26 -12.86 -19.57
C PHE A 332 -3.44 -12.97 -18.60
N PRO A 333 -3.99 -14.18 -18.38
CA PRO A 333 -5.01 -14.39 -17.39
C PRO A 333 -4.45 -14.13 -15.97
N PRO A 334 -5.31 -13.74 -15.01
CA PRO A 334 -4.87 -13.43 -13.66
C PRO A 334 -4.30 -14.65 -12.91
N GLU A 335 -4.73 -15.87 -13.24
CA GLU A 335 -4.27 -17.14 -12.66
C GLU A 335 -4.48 -18.32 -13.63
N GLY A 336 -4.08 -19.52 -13.22
CA GLY A 336 -4.17 -20.75 -14.00
C GLY A 336 -2.89 -21.07 -14.78
N ASP A 337 -2.90 -22.20 -15.50
CA ASP A 337 -1.71 -22.76 -16.16
C ASP A 337 -1.09 -21.85 -17.25
N GLU A 338 -1.90 -20.95 -17.81
CA GLU A 338 -1.44 -19.94 -18.78
C GLU A 338 -1.14 -18.57 -18.14
N GLY A 339 -1.19 -18.48 -16.81
CA GLY A 339 -0.93 -17.25 -16.08
C GLY A 339 0.51 -16.76 -16.21
N LEU A 340 0.71 -15.45 -16.10
CA LEU A 340 2.03 -14.82 -16.21
C LEU A 340 3.08 -15.40 -15.24
N HIS A 341 2.66 -15.84 -14.06
CA HIS A 341 3.54 -16.48 -13.08
C HIS A 341 4.26 -17.72 -13.66
N GLN A 342 3.61 -18.50 -14.51
CA GLN A 342 4.22 -19.67 -15.14
C GLN A 342 5.32 -19.27 -16.13
N ILE A 343 5.13 -18.18 -16.88
CA ILE A 343 6.19 -17.63 -17.77
C ILE A 343 7.42 -17.21 -16.97
N VAL A 344 7.24 -16.62 -15.78
CA VAL A 344 8.35 -16.24 -14.91
C VAL A 344 9.10 -17.48 -14.41
N VAL A 345 8.39 -18.54 -14.01
CA VAL A 345 8.98 -19.82 -13.60
C VAL A 345 9.75 -20.47 -14.75
N ASP A 346 9.16 -20.52 -15.94
CA ASP A 346 9.80 -21.07 -17.14
C ASP A 346 11.04 -20.28 -17.53
N ALA A 347 11.00 -18.94 -17.41
CA ALA A 347 12.15 -18.08 -17.66
C ALA A 347 13.28 -18.40 -16.68
N TYR A 348 12.98 -18.50 -15.39
CA TYR A 348 13.97 -18.90 -14.38
C TYR A 348 14.61 -20.26 -14.72
N HIS A 349 13.81 -21.28 -15.04
CA HIS A 349 14.34 -22.61 -15.40
C HIS A 349 15.12 -22.63 -16.71
N LYS A 350 14.85 -21.72 -17.64
CA LYS A 350 15.65 -21.50 -18.86
C LYS A 350 16.94 -20.72 -18.61
N GLY A 351 17.21 -20.29 -17.38
CA GLY A 351 18.45 -19.64 -16.97
C GLY A 351 18.40 -18.12 -16.96
N TRP A 352 17.23 -17.50 -17.15
CA TRP A 352 17.08 -16.05 -16.97
C TRP A 352 17.41 -15.66 -15.53
N ARG A 353 18.12 -14.54 -15.36
CA ARG A 353 18.49 -14.00 -14.04
C ARG A 353 17.76 -12.71 -13.69
N ARG A 354 17.23 -11.98 -14.68
CA ARG A 354 16.47 -10.76 -14.47
C ARG A 354 15.22 -10.76 -15.32
N VAL A 355 14.08 -10.54 -14.69
CA VAL A 355 12.78 -10.37 -15.34
C VAL A 355 12.16 -9.06 -14.90
N ILE A 356 11.65 -8.29 -15.85
CA ILE A 356 10.88 -7.07 -15.63
C ILE A 356 9.48 -7.33 -16.17
N ALA A 357 8.47 -7.39 -15.30
CA ALA A 357 7.08 -7.51 -15.73
C ALA A 357 6.34 -6.19 -15.44
N PHE A 358 5.61 -5.69 -16.43
CA PHE A 358 4.93 -4.41 -16.34
C PHE A 358 3.51 -4.49 -16.89
N ASP A 359 2.72 -3.44 -16.64
CA ASP A 359 1.29 -3.38 -16.95
C ASP A 359 0.46 -4.47 -16.24
N LEU A 360 0.86 -4.76 -14.99
CA LEU A 360 0.15 -5.70 -14.14
C LEU A 360 -1.21 -5.15 -13.73
N THR A 361 -2.23 -5.99 -13.75
CA THR A 361 -3.64 -5.63 -13.48
C THR A 361 -4.34 -6.65 -12.57
N GLY A 362 -3.55 -7.37 -11.76
CA GLY A 362 -4.03 -8.37 -10.80
C GLY A 362 -3.48 -9.77 -11.04
N GLN A 363 -2.43 -9.95 -11.84
CA GLN A 363 -1.80 -11.27 -12.04
C GLN A 363 -1.26 -11.79 -10.70
N ARG A 364 -1.76 -12.97 -10.30
CA ARG A 364 -1.50 -13.61 -9.00
C ARG A 364 -0.26 -14.50 -9.07
N PHE A 365 0.25 -14.87 -7.90
CA PHE A 365 1.33 -15.88 -7.73
C PHE A 365 2.68 -15.54 -8.38
N LEU A 366 2.94 -14.28 -8.76
CA LEU A 366 4.24 -13.89 -9.31
C LEU A 366 5.37 -14.15 -8.29
N GLY A 367 6.44 -14.82 -8.72
CA GLY A 367 7.55 -15.23 -7.85
C GLY A 367 7.32 -16.55 -7.09
N CYS A 368 6.12 -17.15 -7.18
CA CYS A 368 5.88 -18.52 -6.73
C CYS A 368 6.56 -19.53 -7.65
N GLY A 369 6.83 -20.74 -7.15
CA GLY A 369 7.32 -21.85 -7.98
C GLY A 369 8.79 -21.79 -8.40
N LEU A 370 9.54 -20.74 -8.06
CA LEU A 370 10.97 -20.60 -8.39
C LEU A 370 11.88 -21.62 -7.66
N GLY A 371 11.38 -22.30 -6.63
CA GLY A 371 12.14 -23.29 -5.87
C GLY A 371 13.16 -22.70 -4.88
N ALA A 372 13.87 -23.60 -4.20
CA ALA A 372 14.75 -23.28 -3.06
C ALA A 372 16.08 -22.61 -3.45
N ASP A 373 16.52 -22.75 -4.70
CA ASP A 373 17.84 -22.31 -5.18
C ASP A 373 17.74 -21.08 -6.10
N SER A 374 16.73 -20.24 -5.88
CA SER A 374 16.44 -19.06 -6.71
C SER A 374 17.33 -17.84 -6.43
N GLN A 375 18.43 -18.01 -5.69
CA GLN A 375 19.38 -16.93 -5.42
C GLN A 375 19.98 -16.38 -6.74
N GLY A 376 20.14 -15.06 -6.80
CA GLY A 376 20.62 -14.36 -8.00
C GLY A 376 19.58 -14.20 -9.10
N PHE A 377 18.33 -14.63 -8.88
CA PHE A 377 17.19 -14.22 -9.72
C PHE A 377 16.58 -12.92 -9.17
N ARG A 378 16.34 -11.95 -10.06
CA ARG A 378 15.67 -10.69 -9.75
C ARG A 378 14.40 -10.53 -10.58
N LEU A 379 13.31 -10.15 -9.93
CA LEU A 379 12.02 -9.86 -10.55
C LEU A 379 11.58 -8.43 -10.18
N ASP A 380 11.47 -7.55 -11.17
CA ASP A 380 10.96 -6.18 -11.00
C ASP A 380 9.51 -6.11 -11.54
N LEU A 381 8.55 -5.65 -10.72
CA LEU A 381 7.12 -5.70 -11.00
C LEU A 381 6.48 -4.31 -10.98
N TYR A 382 5.81 -3.93 -12.08
CA TYR A 382 5.17 -2.63 -12.26
C TYR A 382 3.69 -2.74 -12.62
N GLY A 383 2.88 -1.82 -12.11
CA GLY A 383 1.41 -1.84 -12.25
C GLY A 383 0.75 -2.23 -10.93
N SER A 384 -0.25 -3.10 -10.98
CA SER A 384 -0.99 -3.57 -9.80
C SER A 384 -0.91 -5.11 -9.73
N PRO A 385 0.13 -5.69 -9.10
CA PRO A 385 0.23 -7.14 -8.94
C PRO A 385 -0.91 -7.73 -8.10
N GLY A 386 -1.19 -9.02 -8.28
CA GLY A 386 -2.23 -9.74 -7.56
C GLY A 386 -1.79 -10.43 -6.27
N ASP A 387 -2.75 -11.10 -5.61
CA ASP A 387 -2.56 -11.90 -4.39
C ASP A 387 -1.47 -12.98 -4.52
N TYR A 388 -0.97 -13.43 -3.37
CA TYR A 388 -0.01 -14.54 -3.23
C TYR A 388 1.37 -14.29 -3.86
N LEU A 389 1.66 -13.07 -4.31
CA LEU A 389 2.97 -12.70 -4.83
C LEU A 389 4.08 -13.08 -3.84
N ALA A 390 5.17 -13.68 -4.35
CA ALA A 390 6.31 -14.19 -3.60
C ALA A 390 5.96 -15.25 -2.53
N SER A 391 4.80 -15.91 -2.61
CA SER A 391 4.50 -17.04 -1.74
C SER A 391 5.49 -18.19 -1.99
N GLY A 392 6.06 -18.72 -0.91
CA GLY A 392 7.07 -19.78 -0.95
C GLY A 392 8.43 -19.34 -1.50
N LEU A 393 8.73 -18.04 -1.53
CA LEU A 393 10.00 -17.54 -2.06
C LEU A 393 11.20 -18.17 -1.32
N GLY A 394 12.14 -18.70 -2.10
CA GLY A 394 13.25 -19.53 -1.61
C GLY A 394 14.65 -18.91 -1.71
N GLY A 395 14.79 -17.74 -2.33
CA GLY A 395 16.11 -17.13 -2.54
C GLY A 395 16.15 -15.92 -3.45
N ALA A 396 15.17 -15.76 -4.35
CA ALA A 396 15.14 -14.64 -5.30
C ALA A 396 14.96 -13.27 -4.61
N GLU A 397 15.23 -12.22 -5.39
CA GLU A 397 14.93 -10.83 -5.05
C GLU A 397 13.72 -10.34 -5.88
N VAL A 398 12.67 -9.89 -5.21
CA VAL A 398 11.46 -9.37 -5.85
C VAL A 398 11.24 -7.92 -5.44
N HIS A 399 11.13 -7.02 -6.42
CA HIS A 399 10.83 -5.60 -6.24
C HIS A 399 9.43 -5.30 -6.79
N VAL A 400 8.59 -4.72 -5.94
CA VAL A 400 7.22 -4.32 -6.27
C VAL A 400 7.16 -2.80 -6.27
N HIS A 401 7.13 -2.21 -7.46
CA HIS A 401 7.08 -0.77 -7.69
C HIS A 401 5.64 -0.23 -7.61
N ALA A 402 4.91 -0.70 -6.60
CA ALA A 402 3.48 -0.48 -6.43
C ALA A 402 3.02 -0.87 -5.01
N ASN A 403 1.71 -0.75 -4.77
CA ASN A 403 1.07 -1.41 -3.64
C ASN A 403 0.92 -2.91 -3.95
N GLY A 404 0.93 -3.74 -2.91
CA GLY A 404 0.66 -5.17 -3.00
C GLY A 404 -0.70 -5.56 -2.41
N GLN A 405 -1.25 -6.69 -2.86
CA GLN A 405 -2.52 -7.21 -2.33
C GLN A 405 -2.31 -8.11 -1.10
N ASP A 406 -3.30 -8.97 -0.82
CA ASP A 406 -3.33 -9.85 0.31
C ASP A 406 -2.38 -11.04 0.10
N GLN A 407 -2.02 -11.68 1.20
CA GLN A 407 -1.33 -12.96 1.20
C GLN A 407 0.04 -12.94 0.48
N MET A 408 0.67 -11.78 0.40
CA MET A 408 2.02 -11.69 -0.15
C MET A 408 3.04 -12.36 0.76
N ALA A 409 4.02 -13.04 0.17
CA ALA A 409 5.13 -13.70 0.84
C ALA A 409 4.73 -14.76 1.89
N GLN A 410 3.56 -15.42 1.74
CA GLN A 410 3.24 -16.55 2.62
C GLN A 410 4.34 -17.60 2.54
N ILE A 411 4.61 -18.27 3.65
CA ILE A 411 5.57 -19.38 3.76
C ILE A 411 6.96 -19.07 3.16
N MET A 412 7.30 -17.79 2.96
CA MET A 412 8.59 -17.33 2.43
C MET A 412 9.72 -17.87 3.31
N LYS A 413 10.73 -18.48 2.68
CA LYS A 413 11.83 -19.16 3.38
C LYS A 413 13.11 -18.33 3.38
N ALA A 414 13.42 -17.70 2.25
CA ALA A 414 14.64 -16.92 2.03
C ALA A 414 14.47 -16.01 0.80
N GLY A 415 15.45 -15.14 0.57
CA GLY A 415 15.40 -14.12 -0.48
C GLY A 415 15.06 -12.74 0.05
N LYS A 416 14.82 -11.80 -0.85
CA LYS A 416 14.51 -10.41 -0.54
C LYS A 416 13.21 -9.98 -1.22
N LEU A 417 12.31 -9.34 -0.48
CA LEU A 417 11.13 -8.68 -1.03
C LEU A 417 11.18 -7.19 -0.70
N VAL A 418 11.03 -6.34 -1.70
CA VAL A 418 10.99 -4.88 -1.54
C VAL A 418 9.68 -4.37 -2.10
N VAL A 419 8.93 -3.62 -1.30
CA VAL A 419 7.61 -3.08 -1.70
C VAL A 419 7.62 -1.56 -1.52
N HIS A 420 7.45 -0.85 -2.63
CA HIS A 420 7.49 0.62 -2.70
C HIS A 420 6.13 1.28 -2.37
N GLY A 421 5.13 0.49 -1.98
CA GLY A 421 3.80 0.93 -1.58
C GLY A 421 3.32 0.30 -0.27
N ASP A 422 2.00 0.25 -0.11
CA ASP A 422 1.31 -0.43 0.98
C ASP A 422 1.05 -1.91 0.67
N LEU A 423 0.77 -2.72 1.69
CA LEU A 423 0.47 -4.15 1.58
C LEU A 423 -0.89 -4.52 2.18
N GLY A 424 -1.53 -5.51 1.57
CA GLY A 424 -2.78 -6.11 2.03
C GLY A 424 -2.64 -7.01 3.26
N GLN A 425 -3.70 -7.75 3.55
CA GLN A 425 -3.84 -8.58 4.75
C GLN A 425 -2.99 -9.84 4.70
N THR A 426 -2.67 -10.38 5.88
CA THR A 426 -1.99 -11.69 6.05
C THR A 426 -0.66 -11.82 5.31
N PHE A 427 -0.01 -10.68 5.08
CA PHE A 427 1.35 -10.61 4.58
C PHE A 427 2.30 -11.46 5.44
N MET A 428 3.15 -12.26 4.81
CA MET A 428 4.09 -13.19 5.44
C MET A 428 3.44 -14.23 6.38
N TYR A 429 2.19 -14.62 6.11
CA TYR A 429 1.55 -15.75 6.79
C TYR A 429 2.46 -16.98 6.80
N ALA A 430 2.75 -17.50 7.99
CA ALA A 430 3.57 -18.69 8.22
C ALA A 430 4.99 -18.66 7.59
N ALA A 431 5.54 -17.48 7.30
CA ALA A 431 6.89 -17.32 6.77
C ALA A 431 7.96 -17.97 7.67
N LYS A 432 9.04 -18.45 7.07
CA LYS A 432 10.16 -19.15 7.74
C LYS A 432 11.44 -18.30 7.79
N GLY A 433 11.55 -17.29 6.94
CA GLY A 433 12.74 -16.45 6.81
C GLY A 433 12.65 -15.43 5.67
N GLY A 434 13.79 -14.84 5.33
CA GLY A 434 13.90 -13.82 4.28
C GLY A 434 13.97 -12.40 4.82
N GLU A 435 14.39 -11.48 3.95
CA GLU A 435 14.48 -10.05 4.23
C GLU A 435 13.36 -9.32 3.50
N VAL A 436 12.56 -8.51 4.21
CA VAL A 436 11.47 -7.78 3.60
C VAL A 436 11.45 -6.31 4.02
N TYR A 437 11.28 -5.43 3.05
CA TYR A 437 11.26 -3.98 3.25
C TYR A 437 9.98 -3.41 2.65
N VAL A 438 9.20 -2.70 3.47
CA VAL A 438 7.92 -2.10 3.09
C VAL A 438 7.99 -0.60 3.32
N LYS A 439 7.83 0.18 2.25
CA LYS A 439 7.83 1.65 2.32
C LYS A 439 6.57 2.20 3.00
N GLY A 440 5.42 1.58 2.74
CA GLY A 440 4.12 2.00 3.27
C GLY A 440 3.68 1.25 4.52
N ASN A 441 2.36 1.15 4.66
CA ASN A 441 1.65 0.43 5.71
C ASN A 441 1.38 -1.02 5.30
N VAL A 442 1.03 -1.84 6.29
CA VAL A 442 0.52 -3.19 6.09
C VAL A 442 -0.87 -3.30 6.71
N ALA A 443 -1.78 -4.08 6.11
CA ALA A 443 -3.12 -4.27 6.67
C ALA A 443 -3.11 -5.23 7.90
N GLY A 444 -4.19 -5.99 8.12
CA GLY A 444 -4.36 -6.86 9.29
C GLY A 444 -3.57 -8.17 9.23
N ARG A 445 -3.19 -8.68 10.42
CA ARG A 445 -2.49 -9.97 10.65
C ARG A 445 -1.16 -10.17 9.91
N PRO A 446 -0.30 -9.16 9.77
CA PRO A 446 1.01 -9.38 9.16
C PRO A 446 1.90 -10.26 10.05
N LEU A 447 2.65 -11.17 9.43
CA LEU A 447 3.52 -12.16 10.07
C LEU A 447 2.81 -13.16 11.00
N ILE A 448 1.50 -13.33 10.87
CA ILE A 448 0.79 -14.34 11.65
C ILE A 448 1.41 -15.74 11.43
N ASN A 449 1.66 -16.47 12.52
CA ASN A 449 2.30 -17.80 12.52
C ASN A 449 3.71 -17.85 11.90
N ALA A 450 4.37 -16.71 11.68
CA ALA A 450 5.73 -16.71 11.15
C ALA A 450 6.72 -17.27 12.19
N VAL A 451 7.70 -18.03 11.70
CA VAL A 451 8.68 -18.78 12.51
C VAL A 451 10.08 -18.63 11.93
N GLY A 452 11.09 -19.08 12.66
CA GLY A 452 12.46 -19.11 12.15
C GLY A 452 13.10 -17.72 12.12
N LYS A 453 13.50 -17.24 10.93
CA LYS A 453 14.38 -16.07 10.80
C LYS A 453 13.89 -14.93 9.88
N PRO A 454 12.59 -14.55 9.88
CA PRO A 454 12.14 -13.39 9.10
C PRO A 454 12.79 -12.10 9.61
N ARG A 455 13.24 -11.23 8.71
CA ARG A 455 13.82 -9.92 9.01
C ARG A 455 13.04 -8.86 8.24
N VAL A 456 12.17 -8.13 8.93
CA VAL A 456 11.18 -7.27 8.26
C VAL A 456 11.30 -5.83 8.73
N VAL A 457 11.27 -4.87 7.80
CA VAL A 457 11.19 -3.43 8.08
C VAL A 457 9.89 -2.89 7.49
N ILE A 458 9.02 -2.35 8.34
CA ILE A 458 7.78 -1.66 7.96
C ILE A 458 7.94 -0.19 8.33
N ASN A 459 7.98 0.68 7.31
CA ASN A 459 8.15 2.12 7.57
C ASN A 459 6.87 2.79 8.06
N GLY A 460 5.73 2.41 7.47
CA GLY A 460 4.42 2.84 7.93
C GLY A 460 4.03 2.17 9.24
N THR A 461 2.77 1.76 9.31
CA THR A 461 2.23 1.01 10.43
C THR A 461 1.56 -0.29 9.99
N ALA A 462 0.95 -1.00 10.93
CA ALA A 462 0.08 -2.13 10.68
C ALA A 462 -1.31 -1.88 11.29
N LEU A 463 -2.33 -2.57 10.76
CA LEU A 463 -3.63 -2.70 11.45
C LEU A 463 -3.48 -3.71 12.61
N ASP A 464 -4.53 -4.44 12.95
CA ASP A 464 -4.52 -5.34 14.11
C ASP A 464 -3.64 -6.60 13.90
N TYR A 465 -3.21 -7.21 15.01
CA TYR A 465 -2.53 -8.51 15.06
C TYR A 465 -1.16 -8.59 14.37
N LEU A 466 -0.37 -7.52 14.40
CA LEU A 466 1.02 -7.59 13.94
C LEU A 466 1.81 -8.63 14.76
N ALA A 467 2.36 -9.63 14.06
CA ALA A 467 3.15 -10.74 14.60
C ALA A 467 2.39 -11.59 15.65
N GLU A 468 1.12 -11.89 15.35
CA GLU A 468 0.35 -12.91 16.07
C GLU A 468 0.97 -14.32 15.91
N SER A 469 1.07 -15.06 17.01
CA SER A 469 1.69 -16.39 17.07
C SER A 469 3.10 -16.41 16.46
N PHE A 470 3.89 -15.36 16.70
CA PHE A 470 5.26 -15.27 16.21
C PHE A 470 6.17 -16.21 17.00
N MET A 471 6.78 -17.17 16.31
CA MET A 471 7.62 -18.22 16.92
C MET A 471 9.02 -18.17 16.32
N ALA A 472 9.59 -16.97 16.27
CA ALA A 472 10.82 -16.71 15.53
C ALA A 472 12.11 -16.86 16.38
N GLY A 473 12.05 -17.44 17.57
CA GLY A 473 13.24 -17.65 18.42
C GLY A 473 13.96 -16.36 18.84
N ASP A 474 15.18 -16.45 19.38
CA ASP A 474 15.91 -15.27 19.87
C ASP A 474 16.57 -14.50 18.71
N PRO A 475 16.24 -13.20 18.47
CA PRO A 475 16.85 -12.40 17.41
C PRO A 475 18.38 -12.40 17.40
N HIS A 476 19.01 -12.46 18.58
CA HIS A 476 20.46 -12.45 18.78
C HIS A 476 21.11 -13.81 18.53
N LYS A 477 20.31 -14.87 18.42
CA LYS A 477 20.74 -16.24 18.07
C LYS A 477 20.25 -16.66 16.69
N GLY A 478 20.02 -15.69 15.81
CA GLY A 478 19.58 -15.93 14.43
C GLY A 478 18.07 -16.04 14.25
N GLY A 479 17.28 -15.83 15.31
CA GLY A 479 15.83 -15.73 15.25
C GLY A 479 15.31 -14.48 14.53
N GLY A 480 14.02 -14.43 14.21
CA GLY A 480 13.41 -13.35 13.44
C GLY A 480 12.96 -12.13 14.24
N PHE A 481 12.82 -10.99 13.56
CA PHE A 481 12.29 -9.76 14.13
C PHE A 481 11.53 -8.91 13.10
N VAL A 482 10.80 -7.93 13.61
CA VAL A 482 10.19 -6.84 12.83
C VAL A 482 10.72 -5.50 13.33
N VAL A 483 11.02 -4.57 12.44
CA VAL A 483 11.21 -3.15 12.74
C VAL A 483 9.98 -2.40 12.28
N LEU A 484 9.35 -1.64 13.17
CA LEU A 484 8.15 -0.85 12.90
C LEU A 484 8.46 0.63 13.13
N ASN A 485 8.48 1.44 12.07
CA ASN A 485 8.88 2.85 12.20
C ASN A 485 7.71 3.81 12.50
N GLY A 486 6.48 3.48 12.12
CA GLY A 486 5.30 4.28 12.46
C GLY A 486 5.34 5.70 11.87
N ILE A 487 5.79 5.84 10.63
CA ILE A 487 5.91 7.13 9.94
C ILE A 487 5.12 7.17 8.63
N ARG A 488 4.82 8.37 8.15
CA ARG A 488 4.34 8.62 6.80
C ARG A 488 5.40 9.42 6.04
N VAL A 489 5.72 8.98 4.82
CA VAL A 489 6.45 9.83 3.86
C VAL A 489 5.42 10.69 3.15
N ARG A 490 5.47 12.01 3.33
CA ARG A 490 4.60 12.95 2.62
C ARG A 490 4.97 13.01 1.14
N ASP A 491 4.06 13.58 0.34
CA ASP A 491 4.26 13.70 -1.11
C ASP A 491 5.56 14.44 -1.48
N ASP A 492 5.96 15.42 -0.67
CA ASP A 492 7.19 16.21 -0.83
C ASP A 492 8.47 15.50 -0.37
N GLY A 493 8.36 14.26 0.14
CA GLY A 493 9.48 13.47 0.65
C GLY A 493 9.82 13.69 2.12
N THR A 494 9.11 14.59 2.82
CA THR A 494 9.33 14.80 4.26
C THR A 494 8.74 13.66 5.08
N LEU A 495 9.40 13.32 6.20
CA LEU A 495 8.90 12.32 7.14
C LEU A 495 7.96 12.99 8.15
N GLU A 496 6.83 12.34 8.41
CA GLU A 496 5.87 12.72 9.43
C GLU A 496 5.64 11.55 10.38
N ASP A 497 5.63 11.83 11.68
CA ASP A 497 5.19 10.85 12.67
C ASP A 497 3.70 10.57 12.52
N LEU A 498 3.30 9.30 12.56
CA LEU A 498 1.90 8.97 12.74
C LEU A 498 1.45 9.38 14.15
N GLU A 499 0.14 9.65 14.31
CA GLU A 499 -0.46 10.00 15.60
C GLU A 499 -0.15 8.95 16.67
N THR A 500 -0.16 7.68 16.27
CA THR A 500 0.40 6.56 17.03
C THR A 500 1.25 5.71 16.09
N SER A 501 2.38 5.21 16.58
CA SER A 501 3.24 4.31 15.82
C SER A 501 2.54 3.00 15.43
N TYR A 502 1.56 2.57 16.23
CA TYR A 502 0.73 1.40 15.99
C TYR A 502 -0.71 1.67 16.45
N PRO A 503 -1.67 1.80 15.51
CA PRO A 503 -3.07 2.04 15.85
C PRO A 503 -3.85 0.77 16.18
N GLY A 504 -3.34 -0.41 15.79
CA GLY A 504 -4.02 -1.68 15.98
C GLY A 504 -4.04 -2.17 17.44
N GLY A 505 -4.81 -3.23 17.68
CA GLY A 505 -4.80 -4.04 18.89
C GLY A 505 -4.03 -5.35 18.72
N ASN A 506 -3.95 -6.14 19.80
CA ASN A 506 -3.39 -7.49 19.82
C ASN A 506 -1.98 -7.61 19.20
N LEU A 507 -1.13 -6.60 19.42
CA LEU A 507 0.26 -6.59 19.00
C LEU A 507 1.02 -7.74 19.67
N PHE A 508 1.77 -8.47 18.86
CA PHE A 508 2.64 -9.57 19.30
C PHE A 508 1.87 -10.66 20.06
N SER A 509 0.61 -10.88 19.66
CA SER A 509 -0.29 -11.77 20.38
C SER A 509 0.20 -13.22 20.35
N LEU A 510 0.14 -13.95 21.46
CA LEU A 510 0.52 -15.38 21.52
C LEU A 510 1.95 -15.71 21.00
N ALA A 511 2.82 -14.70 20.87
CA ALA A 511 4.18 -14.91 20.41
C ALA A 511 5.00 -15.68 21.45
N SER A 512 5.77 -16.66 20.99
CA SER A 512 6.70 -17.45 21.82
C SER A 512 8.17 -17.20 21.49
N GLY A 513 8.45 -16.38 20.47
CA GLY A 513 9.80 -15.97 20.11
C GLY A 513 9.81 -14.80 19.13
N GLY A 514 10.98 -14.24 18.92
CA GLY A 514 11.25 -13.07 18.11
C GLY A 514 11.15 -11.77 18.91
N ALA A 515 11.22 -10.64 18.20
CA ALA A 515 11.00 -9.32 18.77
C ALA A 515 10.41 -8.36 17.74
N ILE A 516 9.77 -7.30 18.23
CA ILE A 516 9.49 -6.09 17.45
C ILE A 516 10.36 -4.96 17.99
N PHE A 517 11.12 -4.30 17.11
CA PHE A 517 11.84 -3.07 17.41
C PHE A 517 11.01 -1.89 16.87
N MET A 518 10.29 -1.24 17.76
CA MET A 518 9.28 -0.25 17.42
C MET A 518 9.79 1.15 17.71
N ARG A 519 9.76 2.02 16.71
CA ARG A 519 9.93 3.47 16.88
C ARG A 519 8.69 4.02 17.57
N ASP A 520 8.82 4.37 18.84
CA ASP A 520 7.74 4.93 19.65
C ASP A 520 8.31 6.00 20.60
N PRO A 521 8.77 7.14 20.04
CA PRO A 521 9.51 8.14 20.80
C PRO A 521 8.67 8.83 21.87
N ARG A 522 7.35 8.88 21.68
CA ARG A 522 6.38 9.49 22.61
C ARG A 522 5.71 8.47 23.54
N ARG A 523 6.04 7.18 23.43
CA ARG A 523 5.50 6.09 24.25
C ARG A 523 3.97 6.01 24.19
N LEU A 524 3.42 6.16 22.99
CA LEU A 524 1.98 6.20 22.75
C LEU A 524 1.37 4.80 22.63
N VAL A 525 2.20 3.79 22.33
CA VAL A 525 1.74 2.40 22.28
C VAL A 525 1.72 1.83 23.69
N GLY A 526 0.52 1.47 24.14
CA GLY A 526 0.26 1.03 25.51
C GLY A 526 0.30 -0.49 25.69
N ALA A 527 0.39 -0.92 26.95
CA ALA A 527 0.39 -2.35 27.30
C ALA A 527 -0.97 -3.03 26.99
N ASP A 528 -2.04 -2.24 26.94
CA ASP A 528 -3.39 -2.63 26.50
C ASP A 528 -3.46 -3.03 25.02
N GLN A 529 -2.45 -2.68 24.21
CA GLN A 529 -2.35 -3.13 22.83
C GLN A 529 -1.57 -4.43 22.70
N LEU A 530 -0.88 -4.90 23.74
CA LEU A 530 -0.11 -6.14 23.75
C LEU A 530 -1.00 -7.31 24.20
N ASN A 531 -0.76 -8.51 23.68
CA ASN A 531 -1.46 -9.73 24.13
C ASN A 531 -0.47 -10.90 24.34
N GLY A 532 0.25 -10.91 25.46
CA GLY A 532 1.31 -11.89 25.73
C GLY A 532 2.73 -11.40 25.36
N GLY A 533 2.84 -10.16 24.90
CA GLY A 533 4.10 -9.42 24.82
C GLY A 533 4.31 -8.45 25.99
N GLN A 534 5.54 -7.97 26.14
CA GLN A 534 5.91 -6.89 27.06
C GLN A 534 6.90 -5.92 26.41
N PHE A 535 6.86 -4.66 26.82
CA PHE A 535 7.85 -3.67 26.44
C PHE A 535 9.17 -3.85 27.20
N ASP A 536 10.27 -3.58 26.52
CA ASP A 536 11.62 -3.51 27.06
C ASP A 536 12.37 -2.32 26.46
N SER A 537 13.46 -1.92 27.10
CA SER A 537 14.39 -0.93 26.53
C SER A 537 15.12 -1.52 25.33
N LEU A 538 15.42 -0.69 24.34
CA LEU A 538 16.36 -1.04 23.29
C LEU A 538 17.79 -1.03 23.87
N SER A 539 18.49 -2.16 23.80
CA SER A 539 19.91 -2.23 24.14
C SER A 539 20.81 -1.81 22.96
N GLU A 540 22.10 -1.60 23.22
CA GLU A 540 23.09 -1.36 22.16
C GLU A 540 23.21 -2.58 21.22
N GLU A 541 23.15 -3.81 21.75
CA GLU A 541 23.18 -5.03 20.94
C GLU A 541 21.94 -5.12 20.02
N ASP A 542 20.76 -4.74 20.52
CA ASP A 542 19.55 -4.63 19.70
C ASP A 542 19.72 -3.59 18.58
N TRP A 543 20.36 -2.45 18.86
CA TRP A 543 20.62 -1.43 17.85
C TRP A 543 21.60 -1.90 16.77
N GLU A 544 22.73 -2.49 17.18
CA GLU A 544 23.71 -3.08 16.25
C GLU A 544 23.07 -4.16 15.37
N LEU A 545 22.11 -4.92 15.90
CA LEU A 545 21.36 -5.93 15.14
C LEU A 545 20.48 -5.31 14.04
N ILE A 546 19.74 -4.23 14.33
CA ILE A 546 18.77 -3.66 13.37
C ILE A 546 19.34 -2.59 12.45
N ARG A 547 20.45 -1.93 12.82
CA ARG A 547 21.04 -0.83 12.05
C ARG A 547 21.30 -1.20 10.58
N PRO A 548 21.89 -2.36 10.22
CA PRO A 548 22.13 -2.71 8.82
C PRO A 548 20.85 -2.80 7.98
N TYR A 549 19.74 -3.22 8.60
CA TYR A 549 18.43 -3.29 7.93
C TYR A 549 17.83 -1.89 7.73
N LEU A 550 18.07 -0.97 8.67
CA LEU A 550 17.69 0.43 8.51
C LEU A 550 18.54 1.15 7.45
N GLU A 551 19.82 0.78 7.31
CA GLU A 551 20.72 1.29 6.25
C GLU A 551 20.32 0.77 4.86
N GLU A 552 19.96 -0.51 4.74
CA GLU A 552 19.39 -1.04 3.49
C GLU A 552 18.03 -0.38 3.17
N ASN A 553 17.20 -0.15 4.19
CA ASN A 553 15.96 0.60 4.04
C ASN A 553 16.19 2.05 3.54
N GLU A 554 17.23 2.72 4.05
CA GLU A 554 17.67 4.03 3.55
C GLU A 554 18.10 3.95 2.08
N ARG A 555 18.88 2.92 1.70
CA ARG A 555 19.29 2.71 0.30
C ARG A 555 18.09 2.49 -0.61
N LEU A 556 17.11 1.69 -0.19
CA LEU A 556 15.94 1.32 -0.99
C LEU A 556 14.95 2.47 -1.13
N PHE A 557 14.61 3.16 -0.04
CA PHE A 557 13.49 4.14 -0.01
C PHE A 557 13.92 5.59 0.21
N GLY A 558 15.17 5.85 0.59
CA GLY A 558 15.67 7.20 0.90
C GLY A 558 15.27 7.72 2.27
N ILE A 559 14.70 6.85 3.10
CA ILE A 559 14.29 7.16 4.47
C ILE A 559 15.54 7.05 5.33
N LYS A 560 16.18 8.18 5.60
CA LYS A 560 17.50 8.17 6.24
C LYS A 560 17.41 7.74 7.69
N VAL A 561 18.35 6.93 8.15
CA VAL A 561 18.41 6.48 9.56
C VAL A 561 18.49 7.68 10.50
N LYS A 562 19.19 8.74 10.09
CA LYS A 562 19.26 10.00 10.87
C LYS A 562 17.89 10.66 11.03
N ASP A 563 17.02 10.57 10.03
CA ASP A 563 15.71 11.22 10.03
C ASP A 563 14.75 10.40 10.89
N LEU A 564 14.85 9.06 10.87
CA LEU A 564 14.14 8.17 11.81
C LEU A 564 14.52 8.45 13.28
N LEU A 565 15.78 8.80 13.55
CA LEU A 565 16.25 9.18 14.89
C LEU A 565 15.97 10.64 15.27
N THR A 566 15.41 11.44 14.35
CA THR A 566 15.06 12.83 14.62
C THR A 566 13.64 12.92 15.14
N VAL A 567 13.48 13.51 16.33
CA VAL A 567 12.19 13.67 17.02
C VAL A 567 12.09 15.11 17.50
N ASP A 568 11.00 15.77 17.15
CA ASP A 568 10.74 17.18 17.46
C ASP A 568 11.89 18.10 17.02
N GLY A 569 12.42 17.85 15.82
CA GLY A 569 13.49 18.65 15.20
C GLY A 569 14.91 18.38 15.73
N ALA A 570 15.08 17.46 16.69
CA ALA A 570 16.40 17.12 17.24
C ALA A 570 16.71 15.63 17.10
N ARG A 571 17.94 15.31 16.71
CA ARG A 571 18.42 13.92 16.70
C ARG A 571 18.48 13.40 18.15
N ARG A 572 17.93 12.21 18.36
CA ARG A 572 17.88 11.54 19.66
C ARG A 572 18.65 10.21 19.63
N PRO A 573 19.15 9.73 20.79
CA PRO A 573 19.76 8.41 20.89
C PRO A 573 18.77 7.29 20.54
N PRO A 574 19.20 6.19 19.90
CA PRO A 574 18.30 5.09 19.49
C PRO A 574 17.42 4.55 20.62
N HIS A 575 17.95 4.34 21.82
CA HIS A 575 17.20 3.81 22.97
C HIS A 575 16.11 4.74 23.53
N THR A 576 16.08 6.00 23.09
CA THR A 576 15.00 6.95 23.41
C THR A 576 13.91 7.00 22.34
N VAL A 577 14.24 6.55 21.12
CA VAL A 577 13.35 6.59 19.95
C VAL A 577 12.69 5.23 19.73
N TYR A 578 13.45 4.15 19.88
CA TYR A 578 13.00 2.79 19.70
C TYR A 578 12.86 2.06 21.03
N ARG A 579 11.90 1.15 21.08
CA ARG A 579 11.64 0.22 22.18
C ARG A 579 11.52 -1.19 21.62
N LYS A 580 11.74 -2.18 22.47
CA LYS A 580 11.62 -3.58 22.12
C LYS A 580 10.30 -4.12 22.64
N VAL A 581 9.58 -4.88 21.83
CA VAL A 581 8.49 -5.76 22.26
C VAL A 581 9.03 -7.17 22.22
N LYS A 582 8.93 -7.89 23.33
CA LYS A 582 9.38 -9.28 23.46
C LYS A 582 8.28 -10.14 24.07
N ALA A 583 8.34 -11.44 23.82
CA ALA A 583 7.41 -12.40 24.42
C ALA A 583 7.59 -12.41 25.95
N VAL A 584 6.49 -12.60 26.68
CA VAL A 584 6.56 -12.92 28.11
C VAL A 584 6.95 -14.39 28.23
N ALA A 585 7.92 -14.69 29.11
CA ALA A 585 8.22 -16.08 29.44
C ALA A 585 7.01 -16.68 30.17
N LEU A 586 6.39 -17.69 29.58
CA LEU A 586 5.26 -18.43 30.16
C LEU A 586 5.69 -19.26 31.38
#